data_AF-A0A1Q7TCQ1-F1
#
_entry.id   AF-A0A1Q7TCQ1-F1
#
_cell.length_a   1.000
_cell.length_b   1.000
_cell.length_c   1.000
_cell.angle_alpha   90.00
_cell.angle_beta   90.00
_cell.angle_gamma   90.00
#
_symmetry.space_group_name_H-M   'P 1'
#
loop_
_entity.id
_entity.type
_entity.pdbx_description
1 polymer ?
#
loop_
_entity_poly.entity_id
_entity_poly.type
_entity_poly.pdbx_seq_one_letter_code
_entity_poly.pdbx_strand_id
1 'polypeptide(L)'
;MMDMKLEVIIIPVSDVDRAKAFYEKLGFRLDIDYAANDDFRVLQFTPAGSEASIIFGKGITSAKRGPADSLVLAVDDIDVARDDLIARGVDVREVFHYVGGPFNNAVKNPRVAGRDPQGRSYYSFASFEDPDGNGWLLQEITSRLPGRIDAAATRFGSASDLASALRRAEAAHGEHEKRTGQRDANWPDWYAKYMVAEQAGTELPQ
;
A
#
# COMPACT_ATOMS: atom_id res chain seq x y z
N MET A 1 -0.79 -0.49 -24.27
CA MET A 1 -1.70 0.40 -23.51
C MET A 1 -0.85 1.51 -22.91
N MET A 2 -1.38 2.71 -22.66
CA MET A 2 -0.60 3.72 -21.93
C MET A 2 -0.66 3.45 -20.43
N ASP A 3 0.45 3.65 -19.74
CA ASP A 3 0.53 3.49 -18.30
C ASP A 3 -0.20 4.64 -17.61
N MET A 4 -1.22 4.30 -16.82
CA MET A 4 -1.99 5.26 -16.03
C MET A 4 -1.88 4.86 -14.56
N LYS A 5 -1.31 5.75 -13.74
CA LYS A 5 -1.19 5.58 -12.29
C LYS A 5 -2.16 6.49 -11.58
N LEU A 6 -2.72 6.02 -10.46
CA LEU A 6 -3.45 6.89 -9.55
C LEU A 6 -2.42 7.75 -8.80
N GLU A 7 -2.32 9.01 -9.18
CA GLU A 7 -1.32 9.93 -8.62
C GLU A 7 -1.75 10.48 -7.26
N VAL A 8 -2.98 11.01 -7.19
CA VAL A 8 -3.43 11.76 -6.02
C VAL A 8 -4.95 11.73 -5.88
N ILE A 9 -5.42 11.65 -4.63
CA ILE A 9 -6.83 11.77 -4.26
C ILE A 9 -7.04 13.10 -3.53
N ILE A 10 -8.01 13.88 -3.95
CA ILE A 10 -8.42 15.10 -3.25
C ILE A 10 -9.41 14.73 -2.14
N ILE A 11 -9.12 15.13 -0.90
CA ILE A 11 -10.01 14.88 0.26
C ILE A 11 -10.50 16.19 0.89
N PRO A 12 -11.75 16.23 1.39
CA PRO A 12 -12.26 17.41 2.08
C PRO A 12 -11.69 17.51 3.49
N VAL A 13 -11.29 18.73 3.89
CA VAL A 13 -10.94 19.06 5.28
C VAL A 13 -11.55 20.41 5.64
N SER A 14 -12.02 20.57 6.88
CA SER A 14 -12.57 21.83 7.39
C SER A 14 -11.51 22.73 8.04
N ASP A 15 -10.42 22.13 8.51
CA ASP A 15 -9.29 22.83 9.13
C ASP A 15 -7.97 22.23 8.62
N VAL A 16 -7.21 23.04 7.88
CA VAL A 16 -6.00 22.61 7.19
C VAL A 16 -4.86 22.26 8.15
N ASP A 17 -4.70 23.01 9.24
CA ASP A 17 -3.62 22.79 10.21
C ASP A 17 -3.93 21.59 11.10
N ARG A 18 -5.19 21.40 11.48
CA ARG A 18 -5.62 20.19 12.20
C ARG A 18 -5.43 18.93 11.35
N ALA A 19 -5.78 18.99 10.07
CA ALA A 19 -5.55 17.89 9.14
C ALA A 19 -4.05 17.61 8.96
N LYS A 20 -3.22 18.65 8.77
CA LYS A 20 -1.76 18.53 8.67
C LYS A 20 -1.18 17.77 9.86
N ALA A 21 -1.46 18.23 11.08
CA ALA A 21 -0.96 17.60 12.30
C ALA A 21 -1.40 16.13 12.42
N PHE A 22 -2.62 15.80 12.00
CA PHE A 22 -3.11 14.43 11.99
C PHE A 22 -2.33 13.55 11.01
N TYR A 23 -2.13 13.99 9.76
CA TYR A 23 -1.43 13.19 8.75
C TYR A 23 0.08 13.06 9.01
N GLU A 24 0.71 14.08 9.59
CA GLU A 24 2.08 13.97 10.12
C GLU A 24 2.17 12.92 11.24
N LYS A 25 1.18 12.91 12.15
CA LYS A 25 1.09 11.92 13.24
C LYS A 25 0.91 10.48 12.72
N LEU A 26 0.22 10.28 11.60
CA LEU A 26 0.16 8.98 10.92
C LEU A 26 1.51 8.53 10.34
N GLY A 27 2.50 9.42 10.30
CA GLY A 27 3.79 9.17 9.65
C GLY A 27 3.72 9.26 8.13
N PHE A 28 2.71 9.94 7.58
CA PHE A 28 2.69 10.23 6.14
C PHE A 28 3.74 11.29 5.85
N ARG A 29 4.42 11.14 4.70
CA ARG A 29 5.43 12.11 4.28
C ARG A 29 4.72 13.34 3.74
N LEU A 30 5.03 14.51 4.30
CA LEU A 30 4.61 15.80 3.73
C LEU A 30 5.44 16.08 2.47
N ASP A 31 4.79 16.10 1.31
CA ASP A 31 5.44 16.37 0.02
C ASP A 31 5.35 17.83 -0.38
N ILE A 32 4.18 18.45 -0.13
CA ILE A 32 3.89 19.85 -0.48
C ILE A 32 3.18 20.51 0.69
N ASP A 33 3.62 21.71 1.05
CA ASP A 33 2.85 22.69 1.84
C ASP A 33 3.09 24.06 1.19
N TYR A 34 2.15 24.50 0.36
CA TYR A 34 2.30 25.70 -0.45
C TYR A 34 1.10 26.63 -0.29
N ALA A 35 1.36 27.87 0.11
CA ALA A 35 0.37 28.94 0.19
C ALA A 35 0.69 30.01 -0.88
N ALA A 36 -0.26 30.28 -1.77
CA ALA A 36 -0.12 31.33 -2.78
C ALA A 36 -0.62 32.68 -2.28
N ASN A 37 -1.65 32.67 -1.44
CA ASN A 37 -2.28 33.84 -0.82
C ASN A 37 -3.20 33.38 0.32
N ASP A 38 -3.88 34.33 0.97
CA ASP A 38 -4.77 34.05 2.10
C ASP A 38 -5.89 33.05 1.76
N ASP A 39 -6.33 32.96 0.50
CA ASP A 39 -7.43 32.10 0.05
C ASP A 39 -7.00 30.77 -0.54
N PHE A 40 -5.69 30.56 -0.71
CA PHE A 40 -5.16 29.34 -1.31
C PHE A 40 -3.95 28.81 -0.54
N ARG A 41 -4.12 27.61 0.03
CA ARG A 41 -3.05 26.79 0.57
C ARG A 41 -3.31 25.34 0.24
N VAL A 42 -2.31 24.63 -0.26
CA VAL A 42 -2.40 23.23 -0.66
C VAL A 42 -1.37 22.40 0.09
N LEU A 43 -1.80 21.26 0.61
CA LEU A 43 -0.94 20.27 1.24
C LEU A 43 -1.11 18.94 0.53
N GLN A 44 0.02 18.26 0.32
CA GLN A 44 0.06 16.90 -0.21
C GLN A 44 0.83 16.00 0.75
N PHE A 45 0.25 14.83 1.04
CA PHE A 45 0.86 13.80 1.87
C PHE A 45 0.86 12.45 1.14
N THR A 46 1.98 11.73 1.24
CA THR A 46 2.11 10.36 0.74
C THR A 46 2.11 9.37 1.92
N PRO A 47 1.16 8.41 1.98
CA PRO A 47 1.23 7.29 2.90
C PRO A 47 2.54 6.50 2.73
N ALA A 48 3.12 6.02 3.83
CA ALA A 48 4.37 5.25 3.79
C ALA A 48 4.25 4.06 2.81
N GLY A 49 5.18 3.97 1.85
CA GLY A 49 5.22 2.90 0.84
C GLY A 49 4.20 3.02 -0.32
N SER A 50 3.35 4.05 -0.34
CA SER A 50 2.40 4.30 -1.43
C SER A 50 3.05 5.06 -2.59
N GLU A 51 2.59 4.80 -3.83
CA GLU A 51 2.84 5.66 -4.98
C GLU A 51 1.78 6.77 -5.13
N ALA A 52 0.59 6.58 -4.54
CA ALA A 52 -0.50 7.53 -4.57
C ALA A 52 -0.51 8.42 -3.32
N SER A 53 -0.82 9.70 -3.51
CA SER A 53 -0.90 10.72 -2.47
C SER A 53 -2.35 11.09 -2.11
N ILE A 54 -2.52 11.82 -1.01
CA ILE A 54 -3.69 12.67 -0.75
C ILE A 54 -3.32 14.14 -0.89
N ILE A 55 -4.26 14.96 -1.34
CA ILE A 55 -4.11 16.41 -1.40
C ILE A 55 -5.35 17.10 -0.82
N PHE A 56 -5.13 18.13 -0.01
CA PHE A 56 -6.20 18.90 0.62
C PHE A 56 -5.71 20.32 0.90
N GLY A 57 -6.63 21.24 1.19
CA GLY A 57 -6.23 22.62 1.46
C GLY A 57 -7.34 23.65 1.28
N LYS A 58 -7.01 24.90 1.62
CA LYS A 58 -7.88 26.06 1.39
C LYS A 58 -7.90 26.36 -0.11
N GLY A 59 -9.10 26.49 -0.68
CA GLY A 59 -9.28 26.77 -2.11
C GLY A 59 -9.10 25.55 -3.04
N ILE A 60 -8.88 24.34 -2.51
CA ILE A 60 -8.67 23.11 -3.29
C ILE A 60 -9.98 22.40 -3.65
N THR A 61 -11.04 22.59 -2.86
CA THR A 61 -12.37 22.00 -3.11
C THR A 61 -13.48 23.06 -2.98
N SER A 62 -14.38 23.14 -3.95
CA SER A 62 -15.47 24.15 -4.01
C SER A 62 -16.82 23.68 -3.47
N ALA A 63 -16.95 22.45 -2.98
CA ALA A 63 -18.20 21.92 -2.45
C ALA A 63 -17.98 21.25 -1.10
N LYS A 64 -18.94 21.38 -0.17
CA LYS A 64 -19.07 20.52 1.01
C LYS A 64 -19.25 19.08 0.51
N ARG A 65 -18.15 18.38 0.22
CA ARG A 65 -18.17 16.93 0.10
C ARG A 65 -18.30 16.40 1.52
N GLY A 66 -19.25 15.48 1.70
CA GLY A 66 -19.22 14.63 2.89
C GLY A 66 -17.88 13.88 2.94
N PRO A 67 -17.58 13.24 4.08
CA PRO A 67 -16.34 12.51 4.23
C PRO A 67 -16.10 11.51 3.11
N ALA A 68 -14.83 11.23 2.80
CA ALA A 68 -14.50 10.11 1.94
C ALA A 68 -14.94 8.79 2.62
N ASP A 69 -15.80 8.03 1.95
CA ASP A 69 -16.50 6.91 2.59
C ASP A 69 -15.61 5.69 2.89
N SER A 70 -14.45 5.52 2.20
CA SER A 70 -13.46 4.44 2.48
C SER A 70 -12.17 4.56 1.63
N LEU A 71 -11.13 5.20 2.16
CA LEU A 71 -9.76 5.12 1.60
C LEU A 71 -9.07 3.85 2.10
N VAL A 72 -8.54 3.01 1.21
CA VAL A 72 -7.98 1.70 1.59
C VAL A 72 -6.45 1.74 1.58
N LEU A 73 -5.85 1.42 2.72
CA LEU A 73 -4.41 1.22 2.90
C LEU A 73 -4.11 -0.27 2.97
N ALA A 74 -3.18 -0.74 2.15
CA ALA A 74 -2.66 -2.09 2.22
C ALA A 74 -1.64 -2.19 3.35
N VAL A 75 -1.77 -3.20 4.21
CA VAL A 75 -0.80 -3.53 5.26
C VAL A 75 -0.47 -5.02 5.19
N ASP A 76 0.76 -5.39 5.57
CA ASP A 76 1.20 -6.79 5.53
C ASP A 76 0.77 -7.56 6.79
N ASP A 77 0.68 -6.88 7.92
CA ASP A 77 0.17 -7.39 9.19
C ASP A 77 -0.76 -6.35 9.83
N ILE A 78 -2.03 -6.71 9.99
CA ILE A 78 -3.06 -5.80 10.50
C ILE A 78 -2.89 -5.44 11.97
N ASP A 79 -2.39 -6.36 12.78
CA ASP A 79 -2.25 -6.16 14.23
C ASP A 79 -1.06 -5.22 14.49
N VAL A 80 0.07 -5.45 13.81
CA VAL A 80 1.24 -4.56 13.90
C VAL A 80 0.92 -3.15 13.41
N ALA A 81 0.21 -3.01 12.29
CA ALA A 81 -0.18 -1.70 11.77
C ALA A 81 -1.15 -0.97 12.71
N ARG A 82 -2.10 -1.70 13.29
CA ARG A 82 -3.05 -1.14 14.27
C ARG A 82 -2.32 -0.68 15.53
N ASP A 83 -1.44 -1.50 16.08
CA ASP A 83 -0.69 -1.18 17.31
C ASP A 83 0.23 0.03 17.10
N ASP A 84 0.91 0.15 15.95
CA ASP A 84 1.73 1.32 15.61
C ASP A 84 0.90 2.62 15.55
N LEU A 85 -0.28 2.58 14.92
CA LEU A 85 -1.17 3.74 14.85
C LEU A 85 -1.76 4.12 16.22
N ILE A 86 -2.15 3.13 17.03
CA ILE A 86 -2.62 3.37 18.40
C ILE A 86 -1.50 3.96 19.26
N ALA A 87 -0.27 3.47 19.13
CA ALA A 87 0.90 4.02 19.83
C ALA A 87 1.16 5.49 19.47
N ARG A 88 0.76 5.92 18.26
CA ARG A 88 0.79 7.32 17.79
C ARG A 88 -0.45 8.12 18.20
N GLY A 89 -1.35 7.55 18.99
CA GLY A 89 -2.57 8.22 19.47
C GLY A 89 -3.64 8.40 18.40
N VAL A 90 -3.78 7.43 17.50
CA VAL A 90 -4.90 7.33 16.54
C VAL A 90 -5.96 6.41 17.11
N ASP A 91 -7.23 6.81 16.99
CA ASP A 91 -8.36 5.96 17.38
C ASP A 91 -8.65 4.91 16.29
N VAL A 92 -8.00 3.75 16.39
CA VAL A 92 -8.17 2.64 15.47
C VAL A 92 -9.13 1.61 16.07
N ARG A 93 -10.25 1.40 15.39
CA ARG A 93 -11.27 0.41 15.78
C ARG A 93 -10.68 -1.00 15.78
N GLU A 94 -11.33 -1.90 16.53
CA GLU A 94 -10.97 -3.32 16.60
C GLU A 94 -10.91 -3.98 15.21
N VAL A 95 -10.03 -4.97 15.09
CA VAL A 95 -9.92 -5.78 13.86
C VAL A 95 -11.23 -6.51 13.61
N PHE A 96 -11.62 -6.59 12.34
CA PHE A 96 -12.84 -7.23 11.90
C PHE A 96 -12.69 -7.88 10.51
N HIS A 97 -13.66 -8.74 10.16
CA HIS A 97 -13.84 -9.27 8.81
C HIS A 97 -15.30 -9.14 8.34
N TYR A 98 -15.49 -9.23 7.03
CA TYR A 98 -16.80 -9.14 6.36
C TYR A 98 -17.35 -10.53 6.05
N VAL A 99 -18.54 -10.88 6.57
CA VAL A 99 -19.14 -12.23 6.38
C VAL A 99 -19.47 -12.53 4.91
N GLY A 100 -19.98 -11.55 4.18
CA GLY A 100 -20.31 -11.66 2.75
C GLY A 100 -19.09 -11.48 1.82
N GLY A 101 -17.90 -11.32 2.39
CA GLY A 101 -16.65 -11.04 1.68
C GLY A 101 -16.34 -9.54 1.54
N PRO A 102 -15.09 -9.19 1.22
CA PRO A 102 -14.63 -7.80 1.07
C PRO A 102 -15.52 -6.99 0.14
N PHE A 103 -16.00 -5.82 0.60
CA PHE A 103 -16.75 -4.83 -0.19
C PHE A 103 -18.01 -5.37 -0.91
N ASN A 104 -18.53 -6.53 -0.51
CA ASN A 104 -19.71 -7.11 -1.14
C ASN A 104 -20.99 -6.52 -0.52
N ASN A 105 -21.54 -5.50 -1.15
CA ASN A 105 -22.79 -4.86 -0.71
C ASN A 105 -24.05 -5.48 -1.34
N ALA A 106 -23.91 -6.50 -2.19
CA ALA A 106 -25.05 -7.18 -2.82
C ALA A 106 -25.75 -8.17 -1.87
N VAL A 107 -25.13 -8.49 -0.74
CA VAL A 107 -25.66 -9.39 0.29
C VAL A 107 -25.54 -8.74 1.68
N LYS A 108 -26.22 -9.30 2.67
CA LYS A 108 -26.02 -8.88 4.07
C LYS A 108 -24.56 -9.14 4.45
N ASN A 109 -23.81 -8.07 4.69
CA ASN A 109 -22.37 -8.14 4.88
C ASN A 109 -21.90 -7.43 6.16
N PRO A 110 -22.27 -7.96 7.35
CA PRO A 110 -21.92 -7.34 8.61
C PRO A 110 -20.41 -7.46 8.88
N ARG A 111 -19.88 -6.47 9.60
CA ARG A 111 -18.56 -6.56 10.23
C ARG A 111 -18.65 -7.47 11.45
N VAL A 112 -17.78 -8.46 11.53
CA VAL A 112 -17.65 -9.37 12.69
C VAL A 112 -16.28 -9.17 13.30
N ALA A 113 -16.21 -9.06 14.62
CA ALA A 113 -14.97 -8.84 15.34
C ALA A 113 -13.97 -9.99 15.13
N GLY A 114 -12.69 -9.63 15.07
CA GLY A 114 -11.58 -10.55 14.84
C GLY A 114 -11.16 -10.66 13.37
N ARG A 115 -9.97 -11.20 13.16
CA ARG A 115 -9.39 -11.50 11.84
C ARG A 115 -10.26 -12.51 11.08
N ASP A 116 -10.05 -12.59 9.77
CA ASP A 116 -10.63 -13.68 8.97
C ASP A 116 -10.21 -15.03 9.55
N PRO A 117 -11.15 -15.89 9.97
CA PRO A 117 -10.82 -17.13 10.67
C PRO A 117 -10.11 -18.16 9.75
N GLN A 118 -10.17 -17.98 8.43
CA GLN A 118 -9.43 -18.78 7.47
C GLN A 118 -8.06 -18.18 7.11
N GLY A 119 -7.69 -17.02 7.66
CA GLY A 119 -6.41 -16.36 7.40
C GLY A 119 -6.22 -15.92 5.94
N ARG A 120 -7.30 -15.64 5.21
CA ARG A 120 -7.22 -15.29 3.79
C ARG A 120 -6.73 -13.86 3.60
N SER A 121 -5.78 -13.68 2.67
CA SER A 121 -5.37 -12.36 2.19
C SER A 121 -6.57 -11.56 1.68
N TYR A 122 -6.62 -10.25 1.96
CA TYR A 122 -7.70 -9.31 1.67
C TYR A 122 -8.96 -9.38 2.57
N TYR A 123 -9.04 -10.27 3.56
CA TYR A 123 -10.27 -10.48 4.35
C TYR A 123 -10.26 -9.90 5.77
N SER A 124 -9.11 -9.48 6.29
CA SER A 124 -8.99 -8.84 7.62
C SER A 124 -8.82 -7.33 7.49
N PHE A 125 -9.50 -6.59 8.35
CA PHE A 125 -9.57 -5.13 8.29
C PHE A 125 -9.51 -4.47 9.67
N ALA A 126 -9.05 -3.23 9.69
CA ALA A 126 -9.25 -2.29 10.79
C ALA A 126 -9.56 -0.91 10.19
N SER A 127 -10.20 -0.02 10.95
CA SER A 127 -10.56 1.30 10.43
C SER A 127 -10.35 2.41 11.44
N PHE A 128 -9.99 3.58 10.96
CA PHE A 128 -9.96 4.82 11.72
C PHE A 128 -10.55 5.96 10.88
N GLU A 129 -10.83 7.08 11.52
CA GLU A 129 -11.33 8.29 10.87
C GLU A 129 -10.34 9.43 11.13
N ASP A 130 -10.21 10.34 10.18
CA ASP A 130 -9.51 11.60 10.43
C ASP A 130 -10.43 12.58 11.20
N PRO A 131 -9.92 13.76 11.64
CA PRO A 131 -10.70 14.75 12.37
C PRO A 131 -11.92 15.31 11.62
N ASP A 132 -12.00 15.09 10.32
CA ASP A 132 -13.07 15.54 9.43
C ASP A 132 -14.01 14.40 9.03
N GLY A 133 -13.80 13.21 9.59
CA GLY A 133 -14.60 12.00 9.38
C GLY A 133 -14.22 11.20 8.14
N ASN A 134 -13.16 11.56 7.42
CA ASN A 134 -12.71 10.78 6.25
C ASN A 134 -12.30 9.38 6.73
N GLY A 135 -12.97 8.36 6.20
CA GLY A 135 -12.79 6.98 6.61
C GLY A 135 -11.55 6.36 5.98
N TRP A 136 -10.68 5.79 6.81
CA TRP A 136 -9.54 4.99 6.40
C TRP A 136 -9.75 3.54 6.81
N LEU A 137 -9.50 2.63 5.87
CA LEU A 137 -9.60 1.20 6.04
C LEU A 137 -8.24 0.57 5.81
N LEU A 138 -7.66 0.01 6.87
CA LEU A 138 -6.53 -0.90 6.74
C LEU A 138 -7.06 -2.23 6.21
N GLN A 139 -6.42 -2.78 5.17
CA GLN A 139 -6.70 -4.09 4.63
C GLN A 139 -5.43 -4.92 4.63
N GLU A 140 -5.50 -6.07 5.28
CA GLU A 140 -4.39 -7.01 5.30
C GLU A 140 -4.22 -7.72 3.95
N ILE A 141 -3.03 -7.65 3.39
CA ILE A 141 -2.71 -8.28 2.11
C ILE A 141 -1.39 -9.04 2.23
N THR A 142 -1.48 -10.32 2.60
CA THR A 142 -0.33 -11.22 2.70
C THR A 142 0.08 -11.85 1.36
N SER A 143 -0.87 -11.90 0.41
CA SER A 143 -0.65 -12.35 -0.97
C SER A 143 -1.44 -11.47 -1.94
N ARG A 144 -0.80 -10.96 -3.00
CA ARG A 144 -1.42 -10.04 -3.98
C ARG A 144 -2.28 -10.78 -5.01
N LEU A 145 -3.37 -10.14 -5.44
CA LEU A 145 -4.15 -10.64 -6.58
C LEU A 145 -3.29 -10.70 -7.86
N PRO A 146 -3.53 -11.67 -8.76
CA PRO A 146 -2.85 -11.75 -10.05
C PRO A 146 -2.96 -10.43 -10.84
N GLY A 147 -1.85 -10.00 -11.45
CA GLY A 147 -1.76 -8.78 -12.26
C GLY A 147 -1.75 -7.47 -11.47
N ARG A 148 -1.83 -7.50 -10.13
CA ARG A 148 -1.79 -6.30 -9.26
C ARG A 148 -0.37 -5.84 -8.96
N ILE A 149 0.59 -6.75 -9.05
CA ILE A 149 2.00 -6.43 -9.25
C ILE A 149 2.20 -6.55 -10.76
N ASP A 150 2.67 -5.49 -11.41
CA ASP A 150 3.20 -5.63 -12.76
C ASP A 150 4.29 -6.69 -12.68
N ALA A 151 4.20 -7.77 -13.46
CA ALA A 151 5.23 -8.80 -13.47
C ALA A 151 6.63 -8.22 -13.72
N ALA A 152 6.73 -7.01 -14.30
CA ALA A 152 7.96 -6.26 -14.48
C ALA A 152 8.38 -5.35 -13.29
N ALA A 153 7.52 -5.08 -12.31
CA ALA A 153 7.85 -4.26 -11.14
C ALA A 153 8.51 -5.12 -10.05
N THR A 154 9.85 -5.22 -10.10
CA THR A 154 10.62 -5.92 -9.06
C THR A 154 10.64 -5.11 -7.76
N ARG A 155 9.75 -5.43 -6.81
CA ARG A 155 9.68 -4.79 -5.48
C ARG A 155 9.99 -5.79 -4.39
N PHE A 156 10.85 -5.42 -3.44
CA PHE A 156 11.17 -6.22 -2.26
C PHE A 156 10.73 -5.49 -1.00
N GLY A 157 10.13 -6.21 -0.05
CA GLY A 157 9.61 -5.63 1.21
C GLY A 157 10.71 -5.15 2.16
N SER A 158 11.93 -5.66 2.01
CA SER A 158 13.09 -5.27 2.82
C SER A 158 14.42 -5.56 2.11
N ALA A 159 15.52 -5.04 2.66
CA ALA A 159 16.87 -5.38 2.21
C ALA A 159 17.21 -6.87 2.43
N SER A 160 16.63 -7.50 3.47
CA SER A 160 16.80 -8.93 3.74
C SER A 160 16.10 -9.78 2.67
N ASP A 161 14.93 -9.35 2.21
CA ASP A 161 14.18 -10.05 1.15
C ASP A 161 14.92 -9.95 -0.18
N LEU A 162 15.44 -8.77 -0.51
CA LEU A 162 16.29 -8.56 -1.69
C LEU A 162 17.55 -9.44 -1.62
N ALA A 163 18.26 -9.45 -0.49
CA ALA A 163 19.46 -10.27 -0.31
C ALA A 163 19.13 -11.77 -0.44
N SER A 164 17.97 -12.21 0.05
CA SER A 164 17.53 -13.59 -0.08
C SER A 164 17.21 -13.95 -1.54
N ALA A 165 16.60 -13.05 -2.29
CA ALA A 165 16.35 -13.24 -3.72
C ALA A 165 17.64 -13.30 -4.55
N LEU A 166 18.62 -12.44 -4.23
CA LEU A 166 19.95 -12.48 -4.87
C LEU A 166 20.67 -13.81 -4.63
N ARG A 167 20.59 -14.38 -3.42
CA ARG A 167 21.19 -15.71 -3.12
C ARG A 167 20.50 -16.84 -3.87
N ARG A 168 19.18 -16.77 -4.08
CA ARG A 168 18.46 -17.77 -4.89
C ARG A 168 18.81 -17.65 -6.37
N ALA A 169 18.89 -16.43 -6.89
CA ALA A 169 19.37 -16.17 -8.24
C ALA A 169 20.81 -16.69 -8.43
N GLU A 170 21.69 -16.49 -7.45
CA GLU A 170 23.06 -17.04 -7.46
C GLU A 170 23.09 -18.57 -7.52
N ALA A 171 22.33 -19.24 -6.65
CA ALA A 171 22.27 -20.69 -6.65
C ALA A 171 21.76 -21.25 -8.00
N ALA A 172 20.71 -20.64 -8.56
CA ALA A 172 20.15 -21.06 -9.84
C ALA A 172 21.08 -20.76 -11.03
N HIS A 173 21.76 -19.62 -11.01
CA HIS A 173 22.75 -19.24 -12.02
C HIS A 173 23.98 -20.15 -11.98
N GLY A 174 24.41 -20.58 -10.78
CA GLY A 174 25.47 -21.58 -10.65
C GLY A 174 25.14 -22.91 -11.36
N GLU A 175 23.86 -23.33 -11.35
CA GLU A 175 23.42 -24.49 -12.13
C GLU A 175 23.33 -24.18 -13.64
N HIS A 176 22.99 -22.95 -14.03
CA HIS A 176 23.04 -22.49 -15.41
C HIS A 176 24.46 -22.58 -15.99
N GLU A 177 25.46 -22.02 -15.29
CA GLU A 177 26.86 -22.07 -15.71
C GLU A 177 27.42 -23.50 -15.78
N LYS A 178 27.00 -24.39 -14.87
CA LYS A 178 27.35 -25.82 -14.95
C LYS A 178 26.79 -26.48 -16.22
N ARG A 179 25.56 -26.12 -16.61
CA ARG A 179 24.90 -26.66 -17.82
C ARG A 179 25.52 -26.12 -19.11
N THR A 180 25.94 -24.86 -19.12
CA THR A 180 26.59 -24.24 -20.29
C THR A 180 28.09 -24.52 -20.36
N GLY A 181 28.71 -24.95 -19.24
CA GLY A 181 30.12 -25.30 -19.14
C GLY A 181 31.07 -24.10 -19.16
N GLN A 182 30.53 -22.88 -19.05
CA GLN A 182 31.29 -21.64 -19.08
C GLN A 182 30.69 -20.61 -18.13
N ARG A 183 31.54 -19.72 -17.64
CA ARG A 183 31.10 -18.56 -16.85
C ARG A 183 30.28 -17.62 -17.75
N ASP A 184 29.12 -17.21 -17.26
CA ASP A 184 28.24 -16.27 -17.94
C ASP A 184 28.65 -14.83 -17.60
N ALA A 185 29.20 -14.13 -18.60
CA ALA A 185 29.58 -12.72 -18.47
C ALA A 185 28.36 -11.79 -18.27
N ASN A 186 27.16 -12.24 -18.66
CA ASN A 186 25.90 -11.51 -18.57
C ASN A 186 25.07 -11.94 -17.34
N TRP A 187 25.72 -12.45 -16.30
CA TRP A 187 25.07 -12.82 -15.04
C TRP A 187 24.13 -11.73 -14.46
N PRO A 188 24.38 -10.40 -14.58
CA PRO A 188 23.44 -9.41 -14.04
C PRO A 188 22.09 -9.45 -14.75
N ASP A 189 22.09 -9.61 -16.08
CA ASP A 189 20.86 -9.69 -16.88
C ASP A 189 20.11 -11.00 -16.60
N TRP A 190 20.85 -12.09 -16.38
CA TRP A 190 20.27 -13.37 -15.99
C TRP A 190 19.59 -13.29 -14.61
N TYR A 191 20.26 -12.69 -13.63
CA TYR A 191 19.70 -12.48 -12.29
C TYR A 191 18.45 -11.61 -12.34
N ALA A 192 18.47 -10.52 -13.11
CA ALA A 192 17.31 -9.64 -13.27
C ALA A 192 16.10 -10.42 -13.84
N LYS A 193 16.31 -11.22 -14.89
CA LYS A 193 15.26 -12.06 -15.48
C LYS A 193 14.76 -13.12 -14.50
N TYR A 194 15.67 -13.77 -13.77
CA TYR A 194 15.32 -14.76 -12.75
C TYR A 194 14.47 -14.14 -11.64
N MET A 195 14.89 -13.00 -11.08
CA MET A 195 14.20 -12.35 -9.96
C MET A 195 12.82 -11.82 -10.37
N VAL A 196 12.69 -11.30 -11.58
CA VAL A 196 11.38 -10.94 -12.17
C VAL A 196 10.50 -12.19 -12.31
N ALA A 197 11.02 -13.25 -12.93
CA ALA A 197 10.23 -14.46 -13.15
C ALA A 197 9.82 -15.16 -11.84
N GLU A 198 10.72 -15.19 -10.85
CA GLU A 198 10.45 -15.75 -9.52
C GLU A 198 9.34 -14.97 -8.80
N GLN A 199 9.40 -13.63 -8.83
CA GLN A 199 8.37 -12.80 -8.22
C GLN A 199 7.03 -12.86 -8.96
N ALA A 200 7.07 -12.97 -10.29
CA ALA A 200 5.89 -13.10 -11.13
C ALA A 200 5.29 -14.52 -11.11
N GLY A 201 6.00 -15.50 -10.54
CA GLY A 201 5.60 -16.91 -10.58
C GLY A 201 5.59 -17.49 -12.00
N THR A 202 6.43 -16.96 -12.89
CA THR A 202 6.54 -17.41 -14.29
C THR A 202 7.72 -18.35 -14.49
N GLU A 203 7.90 -18.87 -15.71
CA GLU A 203 9.01 -19.75 -16.05
C GLU A 203 10.36 -19.07 -15.78
N LEU A 204 11.21 -19.75 -15.01
CA LEU A 204 12.54 -19.27 -14.65
C LEU A 204 13.50 -19.45 -15.84
N PRO A 205 14.45 -18.53 -16.04
CA PRO A 205 15.49 -18.72 -17.04
C PRO A 205 16.30 -19.98 -16.71
N GLN A 206 16.54 -20.81 -17.73
CA GLN A 206 17.41 -21.97 -17.60
C GLN A 206 18.85 -21.54 -17.65
#